data_AF-A0A1D2A658-F1
#
_entry.id   AF-A0A1D2A658-F1
#
_cell.length_a   1.000
_cell.length_b   1.000
_cell.length_c   1.000
_cell.angle_alpha   90.00
_cell.angle_beta   90.00
_cell.angle_gamma   90.00
#
_symmetry.space_group_name_H-M   'P 1'
#
loop_
_entity.id
_entity.type
_entity.pdbx_description
1 polymer ?
#
loop_
_entity_poly.entity_id
_entity_poly.type
_entity_poly.pdbx_seq_one_letter_code
_entity_poly.pdbx_strand_id
1 'polypeptide(L)'
;AGWQTCEGESLCCWMIFYRTTFSQAPTGVTAVPRPARLQCVQASAFQARRRPAGAEKKPEAPPVSDKRQSKPPPVDRRRIGKDAPNAPSGLQRLNKAISTAGVCSRRAADELIFEGHVKINGVAVHEPGTRVDLGKDKVIVKGKALTPQIASRRFYFAINKPKGYICSSLATAPNPRPERLVTSLLDPWLREWRARAPAAVLPPRFFTVGRLDAQSVGLIFVTNDGEWAQRVMHPSSNLTKEYCVTLESRPRLPDLQRLAAGAAMEDGTWVTPVSVTLDDSVASKPNRVRIVVAEGRNREVRNLVAAAGLTLRTLRRTRIGGYRLDPGVPFGAVRELSVRDTRRVLDRGAQDRA
;
A
#
# COMPACT_ATOMS: atom_id res chain seq x y z
N ALA A 1 44.32 33.10 46.89
CA ALA A 1 45.25 32.07 46.41
C ALA A 1 44.42 31.02 45.69
N GLY A 2 44.60 30.69 44.42
CA GLY A 2 45.51 31.14 43.39
C GLY A 2 44.93 30.68 42.05
N TRP A 3 45.11 31.51 41.03
CA TRP A 3 44.78 31.27 39.64
C TRP A 3 45.74 30.26 39.02
N GLN A 4 45.31 29.51 38.00
CA GLN A 4 46.14 29.27 36.81
C GLN A 4 45.35 28.70 35.62
N THR A 5 45.32 29.53 34.58
CA THR A 5 45.11 29.25 33.15
C THR A 5 46.43 28.87 32.47
N CYS A 6 46.39 28.02 31.43
CA CYS A 6 47.28 27.94 30.25
C CYS A 6 46.44 27.21 29.18
N GLU A 7 46.11 27.69 27.96
CA GLU A 7 46.85 28.28 26.82
C GLU A 7 47.91 27.38 26.15
N GLY A 8 47.87 27.36 24.79
CA GLY A 8 48.92 26.91 23.86
C GLY A 8 48.56 25.67 23.03
N GLU A 9 48.16 25.79 21.74
CA GLU A 9 49.03 25.68 20.53
C GLU A 9 49.41 24.19 20.21
N SER A 10 49.49 23.65 19.00
CA SER A 10 49.65 24.16 17.64
C SER A 10 49.41 23.04 16.60
N LEU A 11 49.18 23.48 15.36
CA LEU A 11 49.26 22.84 14.04
C LEU A 11 50.01 21.49 13.90
N CYS A 12 49.44 20.56 13.12
CA CYS A 12 50.26 19.81 12.14
C CYS A 12 49.47 19.38 10.91
N CYS A 13 49.99 19.85 9.78
CA CYS A 13 49.58 19.67 8.40
C CYS A 13 50.25 18.40 7.86
N TRP A 14 49.50 17.47 7.25
CA TRP A 14 50.07 16.46 6.35
C TRP A 14 49.27 16.43 5.06
N MET A 15 49.69 17.27 4.12
CA MET A 15 49.56 17.04 2.68
C MET A 15 50.48 15.89 2.29
N ILE A 16 49.95 14.86 1.62
CA ILE A 16 50.76 14.05 0.71
C ILE A 16 50.14 14.14 -0.68
N PHE A 17 50.85 14.85 -1.55
CA PHE A 17 50.77 14.75 -3.00
C PHE A 17 51.30 13.37 -3.44
N TYR A 18 50.62 12.71 -4.37
CA TYR A 18 51.32 11.94 -5.40
C TYR A 18 50.76 12.24 -6.78
N ARG A 19 51.68 12.67 -7.63
CA ARG A 19 51.55 13.01 -9.04
C ARG A 19 51.19 11.78 -9.89
N THR A 20 50.31 12.04 -10.83
CA THR A 20 50.34 11.66 -12.26
C THR A 20 51.44 10.70 -12.71
N THR A 21 51.03 9.56 -13.29
CA THR A 21 51.65 9.04 -14.52
C THR A 21 50.55 8.62 -15.50
N PHE A 22 50.60 9.27 -16.67
CA PHE A 22 49.92 8.92 -17.91
C PHE A 22 50.50 7.60 -18.41
N SER A 23 49.67 6.63 -18.81
CA SER A 23 50.14 5.57 -19.71
C SER A 23 49.04 5.15 -20.68
N GLN A 24 49.50 4.99 -21.91
CA GLN A 24 48.79 4.95 -23.18
C GLN A 24 47.85 3.74 -23.35
N ALA A 25 46.80 3.97 -24.13
CA ALA A 25 45.98 2.93 -24.72
C ALA A 25 46.77 2.09 -25.75
N PRO A 26 46.35 0.84 -25.98
CA PRO A 26 46.41 0.26 -27.30
C PRO A 26 45.01 -0.10 -27.81
N THR A 27 44.73 0.42 -28.99
CA THR A 27 43.74 -0.04 -29.95
C THR A 27 43.89 -1.54 -30.23
N GLY A 28 42.78 -2.28 -30.18
CA GLY A 28 42.73 -3.69 -30.53
C GLY A 28 41.32 -4.11 -30.88
N VAL A 29 40.89 -3.79 -32.10
CA VAL A 29 39.66 -4.32 -32.71
C VAL A 29 39.98 -5.75 -33.14
N THR A 30 39.39 -6.75 -32.50
CA THR A 30 39.37 -8.12 -33.00
C THR A 30 37.93 -8.55 -33.22
N ALA A 31 37.64 -8.81 -34.49
CA ALA A 31 36.36 -9.31 -34.99
C ALA A 31 36.07 -10.71 -34.44
N VAL A 32 34.85 -10.90 -33.94
CA VAL A 32 34.30 -12.22 -33.58
C VAL A 32 33.47 -12.73 -34.75
N PRO A 33 33.72 -13.94 -35.28
CA PRO A 33 32.91 -14.51 -36.35
C PRO A 33 31.59 -15.08 -35.82
N ARG A 34 30.51 -14.82 -36.57
CA ARG A 34 29.21 -15.50 -36.44
C ARG A 34 29.35 -16.99 -36.76
N PRO A 35 28.61 -17.87 -36.07
CA PRO A 35 28.10 -19.09 -36.68
C PRO A 35 26.58 -19.05 -36.86
N ALA A 36 26.24 -19.30 -38.13
CA ALA A 36 25.16 -20.15 -38.65
C ALA A 36 23.76 -20.14 -38.00
N ARG A 37 22.82 -19.77 -38.87
CA ARG A 37 21.41 -20.17 -38.91
C ARG A 37 21.20 -21.62 -38.46
N LEU A 38 20.31 -21.84 -37.50
CA LEU A 38 19.60 -23.09 -37.34
C LEU A 38 18.14 -22.89 -37.70
N GLN A 39 17.66 -23.86 -38.48
CA GLN A 39 16.43 -23.86 -39.23
C GLN A 39 15.21 -24.00 -38.33
N CYS A 40 14.18 -23.25 -38.72
CA CYS A 40 12.80 -23.40 -38.30
C CYS A 40 12.28 -24.77 -38.74
N VAL A 41 11.95 -25.64 -37.79
CA VAL A 41 11.19 -26.87 -38.07
C VAL A 41 9.71 -26.53 -38.00
N GLN A 42 9.06 -26.79 -39.13
CA GLN A 42 7.63 -26.65 -39.36
C GLN A 42 6.85 -27.63 -38.48
N ALA A 43 5.81 -27.14 -37.81
CA ALA A 43 4.69 -27.97 -37.35
C ALA A 43 3.45 -27.59 -38.17
N SER A 44 2.93 -28.60 -38.85
CA SER A 44 1.89 -28.58 -39.87
C SER A 44 0.51 -28.18 -39.34
N ALA A 45 -0.25 -27.58 -40.26
CA ALA A 45 -1.65 -27.22 -40.14
C ALA A 45 -2.57 -28.39 -39.77
N PHE A 46 -3.61 -28.10 -38.98
CA PHE A 46 -4.83 -28.90 -38.95
C PHE A 46 -6.02 -27.96 -39.25
N GLN A 47 -6.63 -28.18 -40.41
CA GLN A 47 -7.77 -27.41 -40.92
C GLN A 47 -9.08 -27.85 -40.26
N ALA A 48 -9.85 -26.83 -39.89
CA ALA A 48 -11.30 -26.66 -39.98
C ALA A 48 -12.20 -27.91 -40.13
N ARG A 49 -13.19 -28.00 -39.24
CA ARG A 49 -14.56 -28.38 -39.61
C ARG A 49 -15.57 -27.39 -38.99
N ARG A 50 -16.39 -26.82 -39.86
CA ARG A 50 -17.55 -25.95 -39.57
C ARG A 50 -18.85 -26.75 -39.74
N ARG A 51 -19.89 -26.23 -39.05
CA ARG A 51 -21.35 -26.28 -39.31
C ARG A 51 -22.17 -27.49 -38.79
N PRO A 52 -23.51 -27.34 -38.61
CA PRO A 52 -24.36 -26.13 -38.66
C PRO A 52 -25.33 -25.95 -37.46
N ALA A 53 -26.04 -24.82 -37.50
CA ALA A 53 -27.16 -24.42 -36.66
C ALA A 53 -28.43 -25.25 -36.92
N GLY A 54 -29.19 -25.51 -35.85
CA GLY A 54 -30.56 -26.02 -35.88
C GLY A 54 -31.44 -25.15 -35.00
N ALA A 55 -32.46 -24.56 -35.62
CA ALA A 55 -33.51 -23.77 -34.98
C ALA A 55 -34.74 -24.66 -34.80
N GLU A 56 -35.29 -24.75 -33.60
CA GLU A 56 -36.62 -25.35 -33.39
C GLU A 56 -37.47 -24.53 -32.41
N LYS A 57 -38.77 -24.51 -32.75
CA LYS A 57 -39.82 -23.62 -32.27
C LYS A 57 -40.46 -24.09 -30.95
N LYS A 58 -40.96 -23.09 -30.23
CA LYS A 58 -41.91 -23.09 -29.11
C LYS A 58 -43.21 -23.88 -29.41
N PRO A 59 -43.85 -24.49 -28.39
CA PRO A 59 -45.29 -24.54 -28.28
C PRO A 59 -45.82 -23.74 -27.07
N GLU A 60 -47.01 -23.19 -27.24
CA GLU A 60 -47.70 -22.24 -26.37
C GLU A 60 -49.07 -22.80 -25.96
N ALA A 61 -49.45 -22.69 -24.68
CA ALA A 61 -50.83 -22.76 -24.15
C ALA A 61 -50.83 -22.43 -22.63
N PRO A 62 -51.98 -22.19 -21.98
CA PRO A 62 -52.92 -21.06 -22.10
C PRO A 62 -52.97 -20.24 -20.77
N PRO A 63 -53.79 -19.17 -20.64
CA PRO A 63 -53.61 -18.15 -19.59
C PRO A 63 -54.31 -18.51 -18.27
N VAL A 64 -53.70 -18.16 -17.14
CA VAL A 64 -54.34 -18.20 -15.81
C VAL A 64 -54.24 -16.82 -15.16
N SER A 65 -55.36 -16.46 -14.55
CA SER A 65 -55.88 -15.16 -14.15
C SER A 65 -55.08 -14.35 -13.12
N ASP A 66 -55.23 -13.03 -13.28
CA ASP A 66 -54.88 -11.92 -12.40
C ASP A 66 -55.10 -12.15 -10.89
N LYS A 67 -54.05 -11.87 -10.10
CA LYS A 67 -54.19 -11.16 -8.82
C LYS A 67 -53.15 -10.05 -8.73
N ARG A 68 -53.63 -8.81 -8.89
CA ARG A 68 -52.90 -7.56 -8.70
C ARG A 68 -52.23 -7.51 -7.33
N GLN A 69 -50.91 -7.49 -7.31
CA GLN A 69 -50.13 -6.82 -6.27
C GLN A 69 -49.44 -5.63 -6.93
N SER A 70 -49.70 -4.44 -6.41
CA SER A 70 -49.18 -3.17 -6.90
C SER A 70 -47.66 -3.18 -6.90
N LYS A 71 -47.06 -3.18 -8.09
CA LYS A 71 -45.61 -3.02 -8.27
C LYS A 71 -45.18 -1.64 -7.72
N PRO A 72 -44.13 -1.57 -6.89
CA PRO A 72 -43.47 -0.30 -6.59
C PRO A 72 -42.92 0.32 -7.89
N PRO A 73 -42.73 1.66 -7.94
CA PRO A 73 -42.38 2.36 -9.16
C PRO A 73 -41.10 1.78 -9.78
N PRO A 74 -41.01 1.73 -11.12
CA PRO A 74 -39.85 1.17 -11.79
C PRO A 74 -38.62 2.01 -11.45
N VAL A 75 -37.66 1.40 -10.76
CA VAL A 75 -36.31 1.95 -10.64
C VAL A 75 -35.78 2.11 -12.07
N ASP A 76 -35.39 3.33 -12.43
CA ASP A 76 -34.87 3.65 -13.75
C ASP A 76 -33.65 2.77 -14.08
N ARG A 77 -33.89 1.72 -14.87
CA ARG A 77 -32.87 0.75 -15.30
C ARG A 77 -31.85 1.34 -16.29
N ARG A 78 -31.95 2.62 -16.66
CA ARG A 78 -31.11 3.27 -17.69
C ARG A 78 -29.76 3.82 -17.21
N ARG A 79 -29.29 3.48 -16.00
CA ARG A 79 -27.95 3.87 -15.51
C ARG A 79 -26.94 2.74 -15.43
N ILE A 80 -27.10 1.70 -16.25
CA ILE A 80 -26.08 0.66 -16.46
C ILE A 80 -25.21 1.08 -17.65
N GLY A 81 -24.34 2.06 -17.42
CA GLY A 81 -23.30 2.44 -18.39
C GLY A 81 -21.97 1.75 -18.05
N LYS A 82 -21.47 0.92 -18.96
CA LYS A 82 -20.06 0.49 -18.99
C LYS A 82 -19.18 1.67 -19.41
N ASP A 83 -18.05 1.81 -18.72
CA ASP A 83 -16.83 2.55 -19.06
C ASP A 83 -16.86 4.08 -19.16
N ALA A 84 -16.33 4.74 -18.12
CA ALA A 84 -15.54 5.98 -18.20
C ALA A 84 -14.75 6.19 -16.88
N PRO A 85 -13.42 6.44 -16.91
CA PRO A 85 -12.64 6.80 -15.74
C PRO A 85 -12.68 8.32 -15.50
N ASN A 86 -12.94 8.72 -14.25
CA ASN A 86 -12.78 10.09 -13.72
C ASN A 86 -13.59 11.22 -14.37
N ALA A 87 -14.87 11.31 -14.02
CA ALA A 87 -15.58 12.59 -13.88
C ALA A 87 -16.24 12.62 -12.48
N PRO A 88 -16.45 13.79 -11.83
CA PRO A 88 -17.12 13.87 -10.54
C PRO A 88 -18.62 13.73 -10.72
N SER A 89 -19.08 12.59 -11.24
CA SER A 89 -20.46 12.20 -11.05
C SER A 89 -20.59 11.86 -9.56
N GLY A 90 -21.49 12.50 -8.82
CA GLY A 90 -21.78 12.14 -7.41
C GLY A 90 -22.12 10.64 -7.20
N LEU A 91 -22.32 9.90 -8.29
CA LEU A 91 -22.38 8.45 -8.36
C LEU A 91 -21.05 7.78 -7.96
N GLN A 92 -21.11 7.07 -6.84
CA GLN A 92 -20.07 6.12 -6.40
C GLN A 92 -20.65 4.71 -6.27
N ARG A 93 -19.80 3.69 -6.35
CA ARG A 93 -20.20 2.30 -6.13
C ARG A 93 -20.77 2.13 -4.70
N LEU A 94 -21.88 1.41 -4.57
CA LEU A 94 -22.62 1.22 -3.32
C LEU A 94 -21.72 0.68 -2.20
N ASN A 95 -20.86 -0.30 -2.50
CA ASN A 95 -19.92 -0.84 -1.52
C ASN A 95 -18.88 0.18 -1.03
N LYS A 96 -18.49 1.16 -1.87
CA LYS A 96 -17.62 2.28 -1.49
C LYS A 96 -18.39 3.21 -0.55
N ALA A 97 -19.62 3.59 -0.91
CA ALA A 97 -20.48 4.42 -0.08
C ALA A 97 -20.69 3.85 1.32
N ILE A 98 -21.04 2.56 1.42
CA ILE A 98 -21.22 1.84 2.69
C ILE A 98 -19.93 1.82 3.53
N SER A 99 -18.79 1.55 2.87
CA SER A 99 -17.50 1.46 3.56
C SER A 99 -17.00 2.82 4.05
N THR A 100 -17.13 3.86 3.22
CA THR A 100 -16.76 5.24 3.58
C THR A 100 -17.65 5.81 4.68
N ALA A 101 -18.92 5.40 4.74
CA ALA A 101 -19.81 5.71 5.86
C ALA A 101 -19.45 4.99 7.18
N GLY A 102 -18.41 4.16 7.18
CA GLY A 102 -17.88 3.49 8.38
C GLY A 102 -18.60 2.19 8.76
N VAL A 103 -19.55 1.71 7.95
CA VAL A 103 -20.36 0.53 8.30
C VAL A 103 -19.54 -0.75 8.35
N CYS A 104 -18.76 -1.03 7.30
CA CYS A 104 -17.94 -2.23 7.20
C CYS A 104 -16.83 -2.09 6.13
N SER A 105 -16.08 -3.16 5.89
CA SER A 105 -15.12 -3.20 4.77
C SER A 105 -15.86 -3.23 3.43
N ARG A 106 -15.20 -2.90 2.33
CA ARG A 106 -15.82 -2.98 0.99
C ARG A 106 -16.27 -4.40 0.61
N ARG A 107 -15.60 -5.44 1.12
CA ARG A 107 -15.94 -6.86 0.87
C ARG A 107 -17.11 -7.31 1.71
N ALA A 108 -17.10 -6.97 3.00
CA ALA A 108 -18.26 -7.18 3.85
C ALA A 108 -19.48 -6.38 3.35
N ALA A 109 -19.28 -5.21 2.75
CA ALA A 109 -20.36 -4.49 2.09
C ALA A 109 -20.89 -5.24 0.86
N ASP A 110 -20.03 -5.87 0.06
CA ASP A 110 -20.47 -6.73 -1.05
C ASP A 110 -21.34 -7.90 -0.55
N GLU A 111 -20.93 -8.54 0.56
CA GLU A 111 -21.70 -9.62 1.23
C GLU A 111 -23.08 -9.12 1.70
N LEU A 112 -23.13 -7.99 2.42
CA LEU A 112 -24.39 -7.40 2.88
C LEU A 112 -25.34 -7.02 1.74
N ILE A 113 -24.79 -6.56 0.61
CA ILE A 113 -25.57 -6.27 -0.59
C ILE A 113 -26.13 -7.58 -1.14
N PHE A 114 -25.28 -8.60 -1.30
CA PHE A 114 -25.70 -9.91 -1.82
C PHE A 114 -26.82 -10.55 -0.98
N GLU A 115 -26.71 -10.47 0.35
CA GLU A 115 -27.70 -10.95 1.32
C GLU A 115 -29.02 -10.13 1.35
N GLY A 116 -29.11 -9.04 0.59
CA GLY A 116 -30.32 -8.20 0.54
C GLY A 116 -30.52 -7.31 1.78
N HIS A 117 -29.48 -7.13 2.59
CA HIS A 117 -29.52 -6.27 3.77
C HIS A 117 -29.38 -4.77 3.45
N VAL A 118 -29.31 -4.42 2.16
CA VAL A 118 -29.17 -3.04 1.68
C VAL A 118 -30.36 -2.64 0.82
N LYS A 119 -30.95 -1.49 1.12
CA LYS A 119 -32.03 -0.87 0.35
C LYS A 119 -31.61 0.50 -0.18
N ILE A 120 -31.97 0.80 -1.42
CA ILE A 120 -31.82 2.12 -2.03
C ILE A 120 -33.22 2.64 -2.35
N ASN A 121 -33.58 3.81 -1.82
CA ASN A 121 -34.90 4.42 -2.02
C ASN A 121 -36.07 3.46 -1.71
N GLY A 122 -35.88 2.58 -0.71
CA GLY A 122 -36.87 1.58 -0.28
C GLY A 122 -36.79 0.23 -0.99
N VAL A 123 -36.04 0.11 -2.09
CA VAL A 123 -35.91 -1.12 -2.89
C VAL A 123 -34.66 -1.89 -2.48
N ALA A 124 -34.79 -3.19 -2.20
CA ALA A 124 -33.65 -4.05 -1.89
C ALA A 124 -32.74 -4.24 -3.13
N VAL A 125 -31.43 -4.17 -2.92
CA VAL A 125 -30.44 -4.27 -3.99
C VAL A 125 -29.46 -5.38 -3.67
N HIS A 126 -29.23 -6.25 -4.66
CA HIS A 126 -28.36 -7.42 -4.57
C HIS A 126 -27.10 -7.32 -5.42
N GLU A 127 -26.96 -6.26 -6.21
CA GLU A 127 -25.84 -6.06 -7.11
C GLU A 127 -24.80 -5.12 -6.50
N PRO A 128 -23.58 -5.59 -6.13
CA PRO A 128 -22.57 -4.72 -5.54
C PRO A 128 -21.99 -3.70 -6.53
N GLY A 129 -22.21 -3.92 -7.83
CA GLY A 129 -21.92 -3.00 -8.92
C GLY A 129 -22.76 -1.72 -8.92
N THR A 130 -23.90 -1.71 -8.21
CA THR A 130 -24.83 -0.58 -8.17
C THR A 130 -24.13 0.71 -7.77
N ARG A 131 -24.43 1.79 -8.48
CA ARG A 131 -23.92 3.13 -8.16
C ARG A 131 -25.01 3.96 -7.48
N VAL A 132 -24.61 4.75 -6.50
CA VAL A 132 -25.49 5.61 -5.71
C VAL A 132 -24.91 7.02 -5.59
N ASP A 133 -25.79 8.01 -5.58
CA ASP A 133 -25.48 9.39 -5.25
C ASP A 133 -26.02 9.67 -3.84
N LEU A 134 -25.15 9.74 -2.83
CA LEU A 134 -25.60 9.96 -1.44
C LEU A 134 -26.26 11.33 -1.22
N GLY A 135 -26.12 12.28 -2.15
CA GLY A 135 -26.85 13.55 -2.10
C GLY A 135 -28.31 13.44 -2.55
N LYS A 136 -28.68 12.35 -3.25
CA LYS A 136 -30.01 12.17 -3.85
C LYS A 136 -30.70 10.87 -3.39
N ASP A 137 -29.92 9.82 -3.21
CA ASP A 137 -30.38 8.48 -2.90
C ASP A 137 -30.36 8.22 -1.39
N LYS A 138 -31.47 7.70 -0.87
CA LYS A 138 -31.57 7.20 0.50
C LYS A 138 -31.11 5.75 0.56
N VAL A 139 -29.90 5.53 1.07
CA VAL A 139 -29.33 4.19 1.28
C VAL A 139 -29.59 3.74 2.72
N ILE A 140 -30.16 2.56 2.90
CA ILE A 140 -30.43 1.94 4.21
C ILE A 140 -29.69 0.61 4.29
N VAL A 141 -28.88 0.40 5.32
CA VAL A 141 -28.14 -0.84 5.59
C VAL A 141 -28.59 -1.40 6.93
N LYS A 142 -29.09 -2.64 6.97
CA LYS A 142 -29.65 -3.28 8.18
C LYS A 142 -30.62 -2.36 8.96
N GLY A 143 -31.49 -1.66 8.23
CA GLY A 143 -32.49 -0.75 8.80
C GLY A 143 -31.98 0.66 9.17
N LYS A 144 -30.67 0.95 9.07
CA LYS A 144 -30.09 2.27 9.38
C LYS A 144 -29.75 3.04 8.11
N ALA A 145 -30.21 4.29 8.02
CA ALA A 145 -29.90 5.17 6.88
C ALA A 145 -28.43 5.63 6.91
N LEU A 146 -27.77 5.65 5.75
CA LEU A 146 -26.48 6.30 5.58
C LEU A 146 -26.69 7.81 5.46
N THR A 147 -26.08 8.60 6.34
CA THR A 147 -26.15 10.07 6.29
C THR A 147 -24.87 10.66 5.67
N PRO A 148 -24.96 11.58 4.69
CA PRO A 148 -23.80 12.10 3.95
C PRO A 148 -22.83 12.94 4.79
N GLN A 149 -23.34 13.65 5.81
CA GLN A 149 -22.55 14.64 6.56
C GLN A 149 -21.41 14.04 7.39
N ILE A 150 -21.42 12.72 7.64
CA ILE A 150 -20.47 12.05 8.54
C ILE A 150 -19.29 11.45 7.76
N ALA A 151 -19.50 11.12 6.48
CA ALA A 151 -18.53 10.44 5.63
C ALA A 151 -17.40 11.34 5.10
N SER A 152 -17.42 12.65 5.39
CA SER A 152 -16.56 13.63 4.72
C SER A 152 -15.25 13.95 5.48
N ARG A 153 -15.21 13.77 6.80
CA ARG A 153 -14.00 14.12 7.57
C ARG A 153 -12.94 13.04 7.40
N ARG A 154 -11.79 13.46 6.87
CA ARG A 154 -10.64 12.60 6.61
C ARG A 154 -9.64 12.73 7.74
N PHE A 155 -9.16 11.60 8.23
CA PHE A 155 -8.11 11.54 9.25
C PHE A 155 -6.94 10.75 8.71
N TYR A 156 -5.74 11.17 9.09
CA TYR A 156 -4.50 10.60 8.60
C TYR A 156 -3.56 10.45 9.79
N PHE A 157 -3.03 9.26 10.00
CA PHE A 157 -2.13 8.98 11.11
C PHE A 157 -0.84 8.37 10.60
N ALA A 158 0.28 8.80 11.17
CA ALA A 158 1.54 8.08 11.13
C ALA A 158 1.72 7.33 12.44
N ILE A 159 2.00 6.04 12.34
CA ILE A 159 2.20 5.17 13.49
C ILE A 159 3.60 4.57 13.42
N ASN A 160 4.33 4.61 14.53
CA ASN A 160 5.53 3.80 14.69
C ASN A 160 5.12 2.38 15.11
N LYS A 161 4.80 1.52 14.14
CA LYS A 161 4.27 0.17 14.39
C LYS A 161 5.23 -0.66 15.26
N PRO A 162 4.74 -1.25 16.38
CA PRO A 162 5.52 -2.20 17.17
C PRO A 162 5.64 -3.57 16.49
N LYS A 163 6.58 -4.37 16.99
CA LYS A 163 6.69 -5.80 16.66
C LYS A 163 5.47 -6.55 17.21
N GLY A 164 4.97 -7.55 16.49
CA GLY A 164 3.83 -8.37 16.88
C GLY A 164 2.45 -7.81 16.46
N TYR A 165 2.39 -6.61 15.90
CA TYR A 165 1.14 -6.05 15.34
C TYR A 165 0.97 -6.46 13.88
N ILE A 166 -0.26 -6.70 13.44
CA ILE A 166 -0.60 -7.08 12.06
C ILE A 166 -1.39 -6.00 11.33
N CYS A 167 -1.16 -5.90 10.01
CA CYS A 167 -1.85 -4.96 9.13
C CYS A 167 -3.08 -5.63 8.50
N SER A 168 -4.07 -5.95 9.33
CA SER A 168 -5.34 -6.54 8.90
C SER A 168 -6.52 -5.69 9.36
N SER A 169 -7.66 -5.84 8.68
CA SER A 169 -8.95 -5.24 9.08
C SER A 169 -9.73 -6.12 10.08
N LEU A 170 -9.37 -7.39 10.20
CA LEU A 170 -10.00 -8.39 11.06
C LEU A 170 -8.89 -9.22 11.71
N ALA A 171 -9.04 -9.53 12.99
CA ALA A 171 -8.26 -10.60 13.59
C ALA A 171 -8.75 -11.92 12.96
N THR A 172 -7.82 -12.74 12.48
CA THR A 172 -8.17 -14.05 11.94
C THR A 172 -8.57 -14.98 13.10
N ALA A 173 -9.50 -15.91 12.84
CA ALA A 173 -10.10 -16.85 13.80
C ALA A 173 -9.09 -17.64 14.65
N PRO A 174 -9.54 -18.30 15.73
CA PRO A 174 -8.99 -18.17 17.08
C PRO A 174 -7.52 -18.60 17.15
N ASN A 175 -6.62 -17.64 16.91
CA ASN A 175 -5.21 -17.80 17.20
C ASN A 175 -5.06 -17.83 18.74
N PRO A 176 -4.31 -18.77 19.35
CA PRO A 176 -4.17 -18.87 20.82
C PRO A 176 -3.57 -17.63 21.48
N ARG A 177 -3.01 -16.70 20.68
CA ARG A 177 -2.68 -15.34 21.11
C ARG A 177 -3.52 -14.35 20.31
N PRO A 178 -4.20 -13.38 20.95
CA PRO A 178 -4.97 -12.37 20.24
C PRO A 178 -4.06 -11.60 19.28
N GLU A 179 -4.38 -11.64 17.99
CA GLU A 179 -3.68 -10.86 16.98
C GLU A 179 -3.88 -9.37 17.27
N ARG A 180 -2.77 -8.64 17.51
CA ARG A 180 -2.84 -7.20 17.77
C ARG A 180 -2.92 -6.46 16.44
N LEU A 181 -4.04 -5.83 16.16
CA LEU A 181 -4.22 -5.05 14.92
C LEU A 181 -3.52 -3.70 15.04
N VAL A 182 -2.85 -3.24 13.98
CA VAL A 182 -2.28 -1.87 13.96
C VAL A 182 -3.36 -0.82 14.24
N THR A 183 -4.59 -1.05 13.79
CA THR A 183 -5.72 -0.15 14.02
C THR A 183 -6.12 -0.04 15.49
N SER A 184 -5.85 -1.05 16.33
CA SER A 184 -6.19 -0.97 17.76
C SER A 184 -5.29 0.01 18.53
N LEU A 185 -4.16 0.45 17.94
CA LEU A 185 -3.36 1.54 18.50
C LEU A 185 -4.11 2.88 18.48
N LEU A 186 -5.17 3.00 17.68
CA LEU A 186 -6.04 4.18 17.63
C LEU A 186 -7.19 4.12 18.64
N ASP A 187 -7.33 3.05 19.44
CA ASP A 187 -8.42 2.92 20.41
C ASP A 187 -8.50 4.09 21.41
N PRO A 188 -7.38 4.60 21.98
CA PRO A 188 -7.43 5.79 22.84
C PRO A 188 -7.99 7.02 22.11
N TRP A 189 -7.50 7.29 20.89
CA TRP A 189 -7.98 8.39 20.06
C TRP A 189 -9.47 8.23 19.69
N LEU A 190 -9.91 7.01 19.39
CA LEU A 190 -11.32 6.70 19.08
C LEU A 190 -12.23 6.94 20.27
N ARG A 191 -11.80 6.65 21.50
CA ARG A 191 -12.54 6.94 22.74
C ARG A 191 -12.73 8.46 22.91
N GLU A 192 -11.66 9.23 22.76
CA GLU A 192 -11.70 10.69 22.83
C GLU A 192 -12.55 11.32 21.71
N TRP A 193 -12.47 10.77 20.51
CA TRP A 193 -13.31 11.20 19.39
C TRP A 193 -14.79 10.92 19.67
N ARG A 194 -15.11 9.71 20.17
CA ARG A 194 -16.48 9.30 20.47
C ARG A 194 -17.11 10.12 21.59
N ALA A 195 -16.32 10.53 22.59
CA ALA A 195 -16.77 11.41 23.67
C ALA A 195 -17.21 12.80 23.17
N ARG A 196 -16.70 13.26 22.02
CA ARG A 196 -17.00 14.57 21.43
C ARG A 196 -17.99 14.50 20.27
N ALA A 197 -18.18 13.32 19.68
CA ALA A 197 -19.03 13.13 18.52
C ALA A 197 -20.51 12.98 18.92
N PRO A 198 -21.46 13.52 18.14
CA PRO A 198 -22.89 13.29 18.39
C PRO A 198 -23.22 11.79 18.37
N ALA A 199 -24.16 11.34 19.22
CA ALA A 199 -24.47 9.92 19.39
C ALA A 199 -24.87 9.21 18.09
N ALA A 200 -25.58 9.92 17.21
CA ALA A 200 -26.02 9.44 15.90
C ALA A 200 -24.87 9.21 14.90
N VAL A 201 -23.64 9.64 15.23
CA VAL A 201 -22.47 9.54 14.35
C VAL A 201 -21.70 8.25 14.60
N LEU A 202 -21.55 7.44 13.55
CA LEU A 202 -20.71 6.25 13.59
C LEU A 202 -19.22 6.64 13.67
N PRO A 203 -18.40 5.90 14.42
CA PRO A 203 -16.95 6.14 14.45
C PRO A 203 -16.32 5.96 13.07
N PRO A 204 -15.29 6.75 12.73
CA PRO A 204 -14.58 6.59 11.47
C PRO A 204 -13.93 5.20 11.40
N ARG A 205 -14.12 4.53 10.27
CA ARG A 205 -13.47 3.25 10.02
C ARG A 205 -12.08 3.47 9.46
N PHE A 206 -11.06 3.05 10.22
CA PHE A 206 -9.67 3.15 9.83
C PHE A 206 -9.14 1.89 9.16
N PHE A 207 -8.19 2.06 8.25
CA PHE A 207 -7.43 1.00 7.60
C PHE A 207 -5.99 1.43 7.35
N THR A 208 -5.09 0.45 7.28
CA THR A 208 -3.67 0.67 7.02
C THR A 208 -3.42 1.04 5.56
N VAL A 209 -2.42 1.89 5.33
CA VAL A 209 -1.93 2.23 4.00
C VAL A 209 -0.71 1.38 3.70
N GLY A 210 -0.93 0.35 2.89
CA GLY A 210 0.01 -0.72 2.65
C GLY A 210 0.10 -1.65 3.85
N ARG A 211 1.08 -2.55 3.81
CA ARG A 211 1.31 -3.53 4.87
C ARG A 211 2.75 -3.44 5.36
N LEU A 212 2.94 -3.93 6.58
CA LEU A 212 4.24 -4.20 7.17
C LEU A 212 4.13 -5.55 7.90
N ASP A 213 5.12 -6.42 7.76
CA ASP A 213 5.09 -7.74 8.40
C ASP A 213 4.91 -7.63 9.92
N ALA A 214 4.39 -8.70 10.53
CA ALA A 214 4.23 -8.79 11.98
C ALA A 214 5.54 -8.53 12.74
N GLN A 215 6.65 -9.07 12.21
CA GLN A 215 7.99 -8.97 12.81
C GLN A 215 8.74 -7.67 12.43
N SER A 216 8.19 -6.87 11.53
CA SER A 216 8.76 -5.60 11.09
C SER A 216 8.18 -4.44 11.92
N VAL A 217 8.97 -3.38 12.11
CA VAL A 217 8.62 -2.21 12.92
C VAL A 217 8.72 -0.92 12.11
N GLY A 218 8.23 0.19 12.67
CA GLY A 218 8.41 1.52 12.06
C GLY A 218 7.18 2.05 11.34
N LEU A 219 7.41 2.98 10.43
CA LEU A 219 6.38 3.83 9.83
C LEU A 219 5.30 3.02 9.10
N ILE A 220 4.05 3.22 9.49
CA ILE A 220 2.87 2.85 8.73
C ILE A 220 1.83 3.96 8.83
N PHE A 221 1.12 4.25 7.74
CA PHE A 221 0.00 5.17 7.79
C PHE A 221 -1.32 4.44 8.02
N VAL A 222 -2.24 5.12 8.69
CA VAL A 222 -3.62 4.67 8.89
C VAL A 222 -4.55 5.83 8.54
N THR A 223 -5.62 5.55 7.80
CA THR A 223 -6.57 6.56 7.35
C THR A 223 -7.96 5.98 7.13
N ASN A 224 -8.96 6.85 6.99
CA ASN A 224 -10.28 6.53 6.44
C ASN A 224 -10.43 7.02 4.98
N ASP A 225 -9.43 7.68 4.41
CA ASP A 225 -9.41 8.18 3.03
C ASP A 225 -8.82 7.15 2.07
N GLY A 226 -9.69 6.44 1.36
CA GLY A 226 -9.29 5.39 0.42
C GLY A 226 -8.57 5.91 -0.82
N GLU A 227 -8.83 7.15 -1.22
CA GLU A 227 -8.21 7.75 -2.42
C GLU A 227 -6.78 8.16 -2.12
N TRP A 228 -6.55 8.81 -0.97
CA TRP A 228 -5.20 9.10 -0.51
C TRP A 228 -4.40 7.82 -0.26
N ALA A 229 -4.98 6.83 0.42
CA ALA A 229 -4.32 5.56 0.65
C ALA A 229 -3.91 4.88 -0.66
N GLN A 230 -4.80 4.87 -1.66
CA GLN A 230 -4.49 4.30 -2.96
C GLN A 230 -3.36 5.06 -3.65
N ARG A 231 -3.38 6.40 -3.61
CA ARG A 231 -2.27 7.20 -4.16
C ARG A 231 -0.94 6.89 -3.48
N VAL A 232 -0.91 6.65 -2.18
CA VAL A 232 0.34 6.30 -1.48
C VAL A 232 0.83 4.90 -1.84
N MET A 233 -0.09 3.94 -2.04
CA MET A 233 0.26 2.55 -2.32
C MET A 233 0.53 2.25 -3.80
N HIS A 234 -0.09 2.99 -4.72
CA HIS A 234 -0.09 2.64 -6.14
C HIS A 234 1.33 2.76 -6.74
N PRO A 235 1.81 1.75 -7.50
CA PRO A 235 3.15 1.78 -8.07
C PRO A 235 3.43 3.02 -8.93
N SER A 236 2.44 3.48 -9.71
CA SER A 236 2.61 4.67 -10.57
C SER A 236 2.90 5.97 -9.82
N SER A 237 2.71 5.99 -8.50
CA SER A 237 3.03 7.14 -7.67
C SER A 237 4.53 7.30 -7.47
N ASN A 238 5.33 6.26 -7.75
CA ASN A 238 6.79 6.25 -7.63
C ASN A 238 7.25 6.76 -6.25
N LEU A 239 6.59 6.28 -5.19
CA LEU A 239 6.95 6.63 -3.82
C LEU A 239 7.93 5.60 -3.25
N THR A 240 9.16 6.06 -3.03
CA THR A 240 10.19 5.23 -2.39
C THR A 240 9.90 4.99 -0.92
N LYS A 241 10.43 3.88 -0.41
CA LYS A 241 10.33 3.48 0.99
C LYS A 241 11.75 3.23 1.49
N GLU A 242 12.09 3.86 2.60
CA GLU A 242 13.39 3.68 3.25
C GLU A 242 13.24 2.73 4.43
N TYR A 243 14.16 1.77 4.49
CA TYR A 243 14.27 0.82 5.57
C TYR A 243 15.64 0.96 6.22
N CYS A 244 15.65 1.04 7.53
CA CYS A 244 16.83 0.76 8.33
C CYS A 244 16.83 -0.73 8.70
N VAL A 245 17.85 -1.42 8.23
CA VAL A 245 18.10 -2.84 8.42
C VAL A 245 19.22 -3.00 9.44
N THR A 246 18.98 -3.77 10.49
CA THR A 246 20.07 -4.21 11.40
C THR A 246 20.37 -5.66 11.08
N LEU A 247 21.63 -5.94 10.79
CA LEU A 247 22.14 -7.28 10.46
C LEU A 247 22.73 -7.95 11.72
N GLU A 248 22.98 -9.25 11.68
CA GLU A 248 23.69 -9.93 12.78
C GLU A 248 25.17 -9.54 12.83
N SER A 249 25.82 -9.40 11.67
CA SER A 249 27.21 -9.02 11.52
C SER A 249 27.36 -7.66 10.84
N ARG A 250 28.54 -7.03 10.99
CA ARG A 250 28.88 -5.78 10.28
C ARG A 250 29.04 -6.09 8.79
N PRO A 251 28.28 -5.43 7.89
CA PRO A 251 28.42 -5.64 6.46
C PRO A 251 29.74 -5.03 5.95
N ARG A 252 30.37 -5.71 5.01
CA ARG A 252 31.54 -5.24 4.26
C ARG A 252 31.11 -4.67 2.92
N LEU A 253 32.01 -3.99 2.22
CA LEU A 253 31.74 -3.42 0.89
C LEU A 253 31.18 -4.45 -0.12
N PRO A 254 31.70 -5.69 -0.24
CA PRO A 254 31.12 -6.69 -1.12
C PRO A 254 29.68 -7.09 -0.76
N ASP A 255 29.30 -7.00 0.52
CA ASP A 255 27.95 -7.30 0.98
C ASP A 255 26.97 -6.23 0.50
N LEU A 256 27.39 -4.96 0.55
CA LEU A 256 26.62 -3.82 0.03
C LEU A 256 26.47 -3.89 -1.49
N GLN A 257 27.52 -4.31 -2.21
CA GLN A 257 27.48 -4.52 -3.66
C GLN A 257 26.49 -5.62 -4.04
N ARG A 258 26.47 -6.74 -3.30
CA ARG A 258 25.49 -7.82 -3.52
C ARG A 258 24.06 -7.36 -3.25
N LEU A 259 23.83 -6.58 -2.18
CA LEU A 259 22.53 -5.97 -1.93
C LEU A 259 22.10 -5.03 -3.06
N ALA A 260 23.02 -4.19 -3.54
CA ALA A 260 22.75 -3.20 -4.59
C ALA A 260 22.51 -3.85 -5.98
N ALA A 261 23.09 -5.03 -6.24
CA ALA A 261 22.86 -5.77 -7.47
C ALA A 261 21.40 -6.25 -7.62
N GLY A 262 20.69 -6.40 -6.49
CA GLY A 262 19.31 -6.89 -6.49
C GLY A 262 19.21 -8.41 -6.28
N ALA A 263 17.98 -8.93 -6.40
CA ALA A 263 17.70 -10.36 -6.24
C ALA A 263 16.42 -10.78 -6.97
N ALA A 264 16.34 -12.06 -7.33
CA ALA A 264 15.10 -12.67 -7.80
C ALA A 264 14.10 -12.86 -6.64
N MET A 265 12.83 -12.56 -6.88
CA MET A 265 11.72 -12.89 -5.98
C MET A 265 11.23 -14.32 -6.18
N GLU A 266 10.39 -14.80 -5.26
CA GLU A 266 9.78 -16.14 -5.34
C GLU A 266 8.99 -16.37 -6.63
N ASP A 267 8.40 -15.31 -7.20
CA ASP A 267 7.67 -15.37 -8.47
C ASP A 267 8.57 -15.19 -9.71
N GLY A 268 9.90 -15.25 -9.54
CA GLY A 268 10.90 -15.14 -10.61
C GLY A 268 11.21 -13.70 -11.05
N THR A 269 10.50 -12.69 -10.55
CA THR A 269 10.74 -11.31 -10.94
C THR A 269 11.97 -10.75 -10.24
N TRP A 270 12.89 -10.13 -10.99
CA TRP A 270 14.06 -9.45 -10.43
C TRP A 270 13.69 -8.11 -9.80
N VAL A 271 14.24 -7.79 -8.63
CA VAL A 271 14.15 -6.45 -8.03
C VAL A 271 15.54 -5.88 -7.80
N THR A 272 15.64 -4.56 -7.88
CA THR A 272 16.86 -3.82 -7.57
C THR A 272 16.50 -2.67 -6.62
N PRO A 273 17.18 -2.53 -5.47
CA PRO A 273 16.96 -1.40 -4.60
C PRO A 273 17.41 -0.10 -5.28
N VAL A 274 16.75 1.01 -4.94
CA VAL A 274 17.12 2.36 -5.41
C VAL A 274 18.46 2.78 -4.84
N SER A 275 18.70 2.48 -3.56
CA SER A 275 19.99 2.72 -2.93
C SER A 275 20.22 1.80 -1.74
N VAL A 276 21.49 1.51 -1.49
CA VAL A 276 21.98 0.74 -0.35
C VAL A 276 23.18 1.49 0.23
N THR A 277 23.10 1.93 1.48
CA THR A 277 24.19 2.65 2.16
C THR A 277 24.39 2.12 3.57
N LEU A 278 25.60 2.27 4.11
CA LEU A 278 25.79 2.12 5.56
C LEU A 278 24.95 3.16 6.31
N ASP A 279 24.51 2.77 7.51
CA ASP A 279 23.76 3.65 8.39
C ASP A 279 24.59 4.01 9.62
N ASP A 280 25.46 5.00 9.44
CA ASP A 280 26.37 5.47 10.49
C ASP A 280 25.70 6.46 11.47
N SER A 281 24.36 6.57 11.43
CA SER A 281 23.58 7.46 12.31
C SER A 281 23.72 7.14 13.81
N VAL A 282 24.16 5.92 14.12
CA VAL A 282 24.40 5.47 15.49
C VAL A 282 25.73 4.74 15.51
N ALA A 283 26.79 5.42 15.95
CA ALA A 283 28.16 4.89 15.97
C ALA A 283 28.27 3.53 16.69
N SER A 284 27.45 3.30 17.72
CA SER A 284 27.41 2.03 18.46
C SER A 284 26.75 0.86 17.72
N LYS A 285 26.20 1.07 16.51
CA LYS A 285 25.51 0.05 15.72
C LYS A 285 26.06 -0.02 14.29
N PRO A 286 27.31 -0.51 14.11
CA PRO A 286 27.97 -0.55 12.80
C PRO A 286 27.36 -1.59 11.84
N ASN A 287 26.44 -2.42 12.32
CA ASN A 287 25.74 -3.46 11.56
C ASN A 287 24.43 -2.97 10.91
N ARG A 288 24.26 -1.66 10.74
CA ARG A 288 23.05 -1.08 10.15
C ARG A 288 23.28 -0.66 8.70
N VAL A 289 22.26 -0.92 7.87
CA VAL A 289 22.20 -0.58 6.45
C VAL A 289 20.90 0.17 6.19
N ARG A 290 20.96 1.24 5.41
CA ARG A 290 19.79 1.88 4.82
C ARG A 290 19.55 1.29 3.44
N ILE A 291 18.34 0.80 3.21
CA ILE A 291 17.90 0.26 1.92
C ILE A 291 16.66 1.05 1.48
N VAL A 292 16.74 1.66 0.30
CA VAL A 292 15.61 2.36 -0.33
C VAL A 292 15.07 1.50 -1.47
N VAL A 293 13.77 1.28 -1.49
CA VAL A 293 13.07 0.54 -2.55
C VAL A 293 11.97 1.41 -3.16
N ALA A 294 11.80 1.34 -4.48
CA ALA A 294 10.69 2.01 -5.17
C ALA A 294 9.38 1.23 -4.98
N GLU A 295 9.49 -0.09 -4.96
CA GLU A 295 8.36 -0.98 -4.88
C GLU A 295 8.01 -1.31 -3.42
N GLY A 296 7.06 -2.22 -3.24
CA GLY A 296 6.61 -2.67 -1.93
C GLY A 296 6.19 -4.12 -2.00
N ARG A 297 6.99 -4.94 -2.70
CA ARG A 297 6.66 -6.33 -2.96
C ARG A 297 6.75 -7.14 -1.67
N ASN A 298 6.13 -8.32 -1.70
CA ASN A 298 6.06 -9.15 -0.50
C ASN A 298 7.48 -9.49 -0.01
N ARG A 299 7.81 -9.07 1.22
CA ARG A 299 9.09 -9.33 1.89
C ARG A 299 10.34 -8.91 1.09
N GLU A 300 10.21 -7.96 0.18
CA GLU A 300 11.26 -7.53 -0.76
C GLU A 300 12.64 -7.29 -0.10
N VAL A 301 12.68 -6.45 0.94
CA VAL A 301 13.94 -6.15 1.67
C VAL A 301 14.51 -7.38 2.39
N ARG A 302 13.66 -8.27 2.89
CA ARG A 302 14.13 -9.51 3.55
C ARG A 302 14.77 -10.45 2.53
N ASN A 303 14.18 -10.55 1.34
CA ASN A 303 14.68 -11.39 0.26
C ASN A 303 16.00 -10.85 -0.29
N LEU A 304 16.14 -9.52 -0.44
CA LEU A 304 17.41 -8.88 -0.80
C LEU A 304 18.52 -9.22 0.21
N VAL A 305 18.23 -9.11 1.51
CA VAL A 305 19.20 -9.41 2.57
C VAL A 305 19.60 -10.89 2.56
N ALA A 306 18.63 -11.80 2.41
CA ALA A 306 18.89 -13.23 2.34
C ALA A 306 19.70 -13.62 1.09
N ALA A 307 19.39 -13.05 -0.08
CA ALA A 307 20.12 -13.30 -1.32
C ALA A 307 21.57 -12.79 -1.27
N ALA A 308 21.82 -11.72 -0.52
CA ALA A 308 23.18 -11.26 -0.21
C ALA A 308 23.91 -12.14 0.83
N GLY A 309 23.32 -13.24 1.30
CA GLY A 309 23.91 -14.13 2.29
C GLY A 309 24.08 -13.50 3.67
N LEU A 310 23.20 -12.54 4.02
CA LEU A 310 23.23 -11.82 5.28
C LEU A 310 22.05 -12.21 6.16
N THR A 311 22.25 -12.19 7.49
CA THR A 311 21.18 -12.49 8.44
C THR A 311 20.54 -11.20 8.97
N LEU A 312 19.23 -11.09 8.79
CA LEU A 312 18.42 -9.96 9.23
C LEU A 312 18.04 -10.08 10.71
N ARG A 313 18.47 -9.14 11.55
CA ARG A 313 18.06 -9.05 12.96
C ARG A 313 16.79 -8.20 13.15
N THR A 314 16.77 -7.00 12.57
CA THR A 314 15.60 -6.10 12.66
C THR A 314 15.37 -5.35 11.36
N LEU A 315 14.10 -5.13 11.02
CA LEU A 315 13.68 -4.33 9.87
C LEU A 315 12.77 -3.19 10.33
N ARG A 316 13.23 -1.94 10.22
CA ARG A 316 12.48 -0.74 10.57
C ARG A 316 12.22 0.09 9.31
N ARG A 317 10.97 0.32 8.94
CA ARG A 317 10.64 1.32 7.91
C ARG A 317 10.73 2.72 8.50
N THR A 318 11.54 3.59 7.93
CA THR A 318 11.81 4.94 8.44
C THR A 318 11.17 6.02 7.58
N ARG A 319 10.95 5.77 6.28
CA ARG A 319 10.38 6.76 5.35
C ARG A 319 9.40 6.11 4.37
N ILE A 320 8.37 6.87 3.99
CA ILE A 320 7.50 6.59 2.84
C ILE A 320 7.30 7.91 2.10
N GLY A 321 7.67 7.95 0.83
CA GLY A 321 7.66 9.18 0.05
C GLY A 321 8.48 10.27 0.75
N GLY A 322 8.01 11.51 0.74
CA GLY A 322 8.70 12.63 1.40
C GLY A 322 8.59 12.68 2.93
N TYR A 323 7.88 11.73 3.55
CA TYR A 323 7.66 11.74 4.99
C TYR A 323 8.57 10.73 5.70
N ARG A 324 9.42 11.24 6.60
CA ARG A 324 10.28 10.44 7.47
C ARG A 324 9.71 10.42 8.90
N LEU A 325 9.71 9.23 9.50
CA LEU A 325 9.39 9.03 10.90
C LEU A 325 10.54 9.59 11.75
N ASP A 326 10.20 10.45 12.69
CA ASP A 326 11.16 10.98 13.66
C ASP A 326 11.79 9.81 14.46
N PRO A 327 13.13 9.74 14.55
CA PRO A 327 13.83 8.71 15.31
C PRO A 327 13.40 8.59 16.77
N GLY A 328 13.02 9.70 17.41
CA GLY A 328 12.66 9.78 18.83
C GLY A 328 11.23 9.32 19.15
N VAL A 329 10.38 9.12 18.14
CA VAL A 329 9.00 8.66 18.36
C VAL A 329 9.00 7.20 18.85
N PRO A 330 8.41 6.91 20.03
CA PRO A 330 8.44 5.55 20.59
C PRO A 330 7.56 4.59 19.79
N PHE A 331 7.79 3.28 19.95
CA PHE A 331 6.93 2.27 19.33
C PHE A 331 5.50 2.36 19.88
N GLY A 332 4.53 2.19 19.00
CA GLY A 332 3.09 2.30 19.31
C GLY A 332 2.57 3.73 19.27
N ALA A 333 3.44 4.75 19.25
CA ALA A 333 3.01 6.13 19.16
C ALA A 333 2.25 6.39 17.86
N VAL A 334 1.14 7.12 18.02
CA VAL A 334 0.24 7.54 16.95
C VAL A 334 0.35 9.05 16.84
N ARG A 335 0.57 9.56 15.63
CA ARG A 335 0.60 10.98 15.33
C ARG A 335 -0.40 11.31 14.23
N GLU A 336 -1.34 12.20 14.50
CA GLU A 336 -2.21 12.75 13.46
C GLU A 336 -1.39 13.64 12.51
N LEU A 337 -1.56 13.46 11.20
CA LEU A 337 -0.83 14.19 10.18
C LEU A 337 -1.50 15.51 9.86
N SER A 338 -0.69 16.56 9.76
CA SER A 338 -1.14 17.85 9.23
C SER A 338 -1.42 17.75 7.72
N VAL A 339 -2.18 18.71 7.18
CA VAL A 339 -2.38 18.84 5.71
C VAL A 339 -1.05 19.00 4.97
N ARG A 340 -0.05 19.63 5.61
CA ARG A 340 1.30 19.76 5.05
C ARG A 340 1.98 18.40 4.96
N ASP A 341 1.88 17.57 6.00
CA ASP A 341 2.48 16.24 6.02
C ASP A 341 1.82 15.29 5.01
N THR A 342 0.49 15.32 4.89
CA THR A 342 -0.21 14.47 3.90
C THR A 342 0.16 14.79 2.46
N ARG A 343 0.42 16.08 2.17
CA ARG A 343 0.98 16.52 0.88
C ARG A 343 2.43 16.08 0.72
N ARG A 344 3.25 16.26 1.76
CA ARG A 344 4.67 15.87 1.77
C ARG A 344 4.87 14.37 1.51
N VAL A 345 3.99 13.50 2.02
CA VAL A 345 4.03 12.05 1.71
C VAL A 345 4.03 11.80 0.20
N LEU A 346 3.26 12.59 -0.55
CA LEU A 346 3.05 12.43 -2.00
C LEU A 346 4.04 13.27 -2.83
N ASP A 347 4.86 14.10 -2.18
CA ASP A 347 5.85 14.94 -2.84
C ASP A 347 7.08 14.09 -3.23
N ARG A 348 7.32 13.97 -4.53
CA ARG A 348 8.46 13.24 -5.08
C ARG A 348 9.78 13.97 -4.86
N GLY A 349 9.78 15.30 -5.01
CA GLY A 349 11.00 16.11 -4.85
C GLY A 349 11.50 16.15 -3.39
N ALA A 350 10.64 15.79 -2.44
CA ALA A 350 11.00 15.65 -1.03
C ALA A 350 11.62 14.27 -0.70
N GLN A 351 11.59 13.29 -1.61
CA GLN A 351 12.17 11.96 -1.38
C GLN A 351 13.70 11.97 -1.46
N ASP A 352 14.24 12.79 -2.37
CA ASP A 352 15.66 12.83 -2.71
C ASP A 352 16.45 13.83 -1.85
N ARG A 353 15.76 14.72 -1.11
CA ARG A 353 16.37 15.77 -0.26
C ARG A 353 16.55 15.34 1.21
N ALA A 354 16.42 14.05 1.51
CA ALA A 354 16.19 13.55 2.86
C ALA A 354 17.22 12.55 3.35
#